data_AF-A0AA38FW99-F1
#
_entry.id   AF-A0AA38FW99-F1
#
_cell.length_a   1.000
_cell.length_b   1.000
_cell.length_c   1.000
_cell.angle_alpha   90.00
_cell.angle_beta   90.00
_cell.angle_gamma   90.00
#
_symmetry.space_group_name_H-M   'P 1'
#
loop_
_entity.id
_entity.type
_entity.pdbx_description
1 polymer ?
#
loop_
_entity_poly.entity_id
_entity_poly.type
_entity_poly.pdbx_seq_one_letter_code
_entity_poly.pdbx_strand_id
1 'polypeptide(L)'
;NICHFSINMRKKVDERIRTLVENGVKARHRSMFFIIGDKGCDQVVNLHYMLTKATVKARPSVLWCYNKKLPINSHKQKRVKEAKKMMQRGLMDPEKDDPFVLFVTTTEIHYCYYSESEKISGNTYGMCVLQDFEAPTPSLLAQTIETVEGGGLVVLLLSSLSSLSSLYTVTM
;
A
#
# COMPACT_ATOMS: atom_id res chain seq x y z
N ASN A 1 -25.13 20.71 20.85
CA ASN A 1 -25.31 20.42 19.41
C ASN A 1 -24.31 21.20 18.59
N ILE A 2 -23.07 20.70 18.48
CA ILE A 2 -22.13 21.20 17.47
C ILE A 2 -21.88 20.01 16.55
N CYS A 3 -22.57 20.03 15.40
CA CYS A 3 -22.33 19.09 14.32
C CYS A 3 -20.90 19.32 13.81
N HIS A 4 -19.99 18.40 14.12
CA HIS A 4 -18.71 18.29 13.43
C HIS A 4 -19.00 17.85 11.99
N PHE A 5 -19.30 18.81 11.13
CA PHE A 5 -19.37 18.60 9.68
C PHE A 5 -17.93 18.38 9.21
N SER A 6 -17.46 17.13 9.25
CA SER A 6 -16.22 16.75 8.57
C SER A 6 -16.50 16.80 7.07
N ILE A 7 -16.25 17.96 6.47
CA ILE A 7 -16.32 18.14 5.02
C ILE A 7 -15.28 17.18 4.44
N ASN A 8 -15.73 16.13 3.75
CA ASN A 8 -14.89 15.22 2.97
C ASN A 8 -14.28 16.02 1.80
N MET A 9 -13.20 16.74 2.08
CA MET A 9 -12.50 17.57 1.11
C MET A 9 -11.72 16.66 0.15
N ARG A 10 -12.32 16.35 -1.00
CA ARG A 10 -11.65 15.68 -2.11
C ARG A 10 -10.64 16.65 -2.71
N LYS A 11 -9.35 16.42 -2.46
CA LYS A 11 -8.27 17.19 -3.10
C LYS A 11 -7.90 16.54 -4.43
N LYS A 12 -7.72 17.35 -5.47
CA LYS A 12 -7.18 16.87 -6.75
C LYS A 12 -5.75 16.41 -6.52
N VAL A 13 -5.48 15.14 -6.82
CA VAL A 13 -4.13 14.59 -6.81
C VAL A 13 -3.37 15.17 -8.00
N ASP A 14 -2.08 15.47 -7.80
CA ASP A 14 -1.19 15.93 -8.85
C ASP A 14 -1.15 14.92 -10.02
N GLU A 15 -1.26 15.43 -11.24
CA GLU A 15 -1.33 14.62 -12.45
C GLU A 15 -0.04 13.81 -12.71
N ARG A 16 1.11 14.29 -12.22
CA ARG A 16 2.40 13.61 -12.40
C ARG A 16 2.40 12.20 -11.85
N ILE A 17 1.68 11.93 -10.76
CA ILE A 17 1.58 10.59 -10.16
C ILE A 17 0.88 9.64 -11.14
N ARG A 18 -0.27 10.06 -11.69
CA ARG A 18 -1.02 9.28 -12.67
C ARG A 18 -0.19 9.06 -13.94
N THR A 19 0.41 10.12 -14.47
CA THR A 19 1.22 10.06 -15.69
C THR A 19 2.42 9.12 -15.52
N LEU A 20 3.07 9.14 -14.36
CA LEU A 20 4.17 8.23 -14.05
C LEU A 20 3.72 6.77 -14.05
N VAL A 21 2.59 6.45 -13.40
CA VAL A 21 2.03 5.09 -13.38
C VAL A 21 1.67 4.63 -14.79
N GLU A 22 0.95 5.46 -15.55
CA GLU A 22 0.51 5.12 -16.91
C GLU A 22 1.71 4.92 -17.86
N ASN A 23 2.75 5.76 -17.73
CA ASN A 23 3.97 5.61 -18.52
C ASN A 23 4.78 4.37 -18.10
N GLY A 24 4.87 4.07 -16.80
CA GLY A 24 5.53 2.87 -16.28
C GLY A 24 4.88 1.60 -16.83
N VAL A 25 3.55 1.53 -16.83
CA VAL A 25 2.80 0.41 -17.42
C VAL A 25 3.05 0.30 -18.93
N LYS A 26 3.00 1.41 -19.68
CA LYS A 26 3.22 1.41 -21.14
C LYS A 26 4.64 0.97 -21.52
N ALA A 27 5.65 1.50 -20.82
CA ALA A 27 7.06 1.19 -21.06
C ALA A 27 7.51 -0.13 -20.42
N ARG A 28 6.64 -0.79 -19.64
CA ARG A 28 6.98 -1.96 -18.78
C ARG A 28 8.13 -1.66 -17.81
N HIS A 29 8.21 -0.42 -17.34
CA HIS A 29 9.17 0.00 -16.32
C HIS A 29 8.54 -0.05 -14.94
N ARG A 30 9.29 -0.56 -13.96
CA ARG A 30 8.91 -0.50 -12.54
C ARG A 30 8.96 0.95 -12.08
N SER A 31 7.91 1.41 -11.42
CA SER A 31 7.88 2.75 -10.82
C SER A 31 7.96 2.65 -9.31
N MET A 32 8.70 3.56 -8.68
CA MET A 32 8.92 3.58 -7.24
C MET A 32 8.31 4.84 -6.62
N PHE A 33 7.60 4.67 -5.52
CA PHE A 33 6.98 5.75 -4.75
C PHE A 33 7.44 5.69 -3.29
N PHE A 34 7.79 6.84 -2.74
CA PHE A 34 8.04 7.03 -1.32
C PHE A 34 6.89 7.84 -0.73
N ILE A 35 6.14 7.25 0.20
CA ILE A 35 5.01 7.90 0.87
C ILE A 35 5.41 8.21 2.30
N ILE A 36 5.35 9.49 2.63
CA ILE A 36 5.72 10.00 3.94
C ILE A 36 4.43 10.38 4.68
N GLY A 37 4.26 9.82 5.89
CA GLY A 37 3.21 10.20 6.83
C GLY A 37 2.45 9.02 7.41
N ASP A 38 1.79 9.26 8.55
CA ASP A 38 1.11 8.24 9.36
C ASP A 38 -0.03 7.52 8.63
N LYS A 39 -0.65 8.19 7.65
CA LYS A 39 -1.75 7.65 6.82
C LYS A 39 -1.28 7.12 5.47
N GLY A 40 -0.02 6.69 5.38
CA GLY A 40 0.55 6.16 4.13
C GLY A 40 -0.20 4.93 3.59
N CYS A 41 -0.73 4.09 4.48
CA CYS A 41 -1.50 2.89 4.11
C CYS A 41 -2.77 3.22 3.28
N ASP A 42 -3.44 4.33 3.58
CA ASP A 42 -4.62 4.75 2.83
C ASP A 42 -4.25 5.17 1.39
N GLN A 43 -3.05 5.75 1.23
CA GLN A 43 -2.56 6.18 -0.08
C GLN A 43 -2.11 5.01 -0.97
N VAL A 44 -1.68 3.90 -0.37
CA VAL A 44 -1.40 2.64 -1.10
C VAL A 44 -2.65 2.17 -1.85
N VAL A 45 -3.84 2.30 -1.25
CA VAL A 45 -5.11 1.93 -1.89
C VAL A 45 -5.35 2.78 -3.14
N ASN A 46 -5.11 4.09 -3.05
CA ASN A 46 -5.26 5.01 -4.17
C ASN A 46 -4.28 4.68 -5.31
N LEU A 47 -3.02 4.38 -4.99
CA LEU A 47 -2.02 3.97 -5.98
C LEU A 47 -2.37 2.64 -6.63
N HIS A 48 -2.83 1.65 -5.85
CA HIS A 48 -3.29 0.37 -6.39
C HIS A 48 -4.50 0.54 -7.33
N TYR A 49 -5.42 1.44 -6.99
CA TYR A 49 -6.53 1.78 -7.86
C TYR A 49 -6.06 2.42 -9.18
N MET A 50 -5.11 3.37 -9.11
CA MET A 50 -4.52 3.98 -10.31
C MET A 50 -3.81 2.94 -11.18
N LEU A 51 -3.03 2.05 -10.55
CA LEU A 51 -2.36 0.95 -11.24
C LEU A 51 -3.40 0.06 -11.93
N THR A 52 -4.38 -0.45 -11.18
CA THR A 52 -5.46 -1.31 -11.70
C THR A 52 -6.18 -0.67 -12.89
N LYS A 53 -6.40 0.65 -12.86
CA LYS A 53 -7.01 1.39 -13.98
C LYS A 53 -6.08 1.53 -15.20
N ALA A 54 -4.78 1.65 -14.96
CA ALA A 54 -3.78 1.79 -16.01
C ALA A 54 -3.42 0.45 -16.67
N THR A 55 -3.52 -0.68 -15.94
CA THR A 55 -3.31 -2.01 -16.51
C THR A 55 -4.56 -2.49 -17.26
N VAL A 56 -4.36 -3.07 -18.45
CA VAL A 56 -5.42 -3.76 -19.22
C VAL A 56 -5.56 -5.24 -18.80
N LYS A 57 -4.66 -5.74 -17.95
CA LYS A 57 -4.63 -7.15 -17.50
C LYS A 57 -5.49 -7.37 -16.26
N ALA A 58 -5.46 -8.60 -15.74
CA ALA A 58 -6.03 -8.95 -14.44
C ALA A 58 -5.51 -8.03 -13.32
N ARG A 59 -6.33 -7.87 -12.27
CA ARG A 59 -6.02 -7.01 -11.13
C ARG A 59 -4.65 -7.39 -10.52
N PRO A 60 -3.72 -6.45 -10.36
CA PRO A 60 -2.37 -6.75 -9.89
C PRO A 60 -2.38 -7.26 -8.45
N SER A 61 -1.67 -8.36 -8.22
CA SER A 61 -1.40 -8.91 -6.87
C SER A 61 -0.46 -8.00 -6.10
N VAL A 62 -0.59 -8.01 -4.76
CA VAL A 62 0.17 -7.13 -3.87
C VAL A 62 1.02 -7.97 -2.92
N LEU A 63 2.31 -7.71 -2.90
CA LEU A 63 3.22 -8.16 -1.85
C LEU A 63 3.28 -7.08 -0.76
N TRP A 64 2.92 -7.43 0.47
CA TRP A 64 2.98 -6.54 1.63
C TRP A 64 4.03 -7.04 2.62
N CYS A 65 5.15 -6.33 2.67
CA CYS A 65 6.26 -6.66 3.55
C CYS A 65 6.25 -5.77 4.79
N TYR A 66 6.46 -6.37 5.96
CA TYR A 66 6.44 -5.68 7.25
C TYR A 66 7.41 -6.30 8.25
N ASN A 67 7.80 -5.52 9.27
CA ASN A 67 8.64 -6.02 10.36
C ASN A 67 7.88 -6.08 11.69
N LYS A 68 7.19 -4.99 12.04
CA LYS A 68 6.56 -4.83 13.37
C LYS A 68 5.15 -5.43 13.39
N LYS A 69 4.16 -4.64 12.99
CA LYS A 69 2.74 -5.01 13.03
C LYS A 69 2.04 -4.48 11.79
N LEU A 70 1.16 -5.30 11.23
CA LEU A 70 0.26 -4.86 10.16
C LEU A 70 -0.80 -3.89 10.74
N PRO A 71 -1.26 -2.91 9.96
CA PRO A 71 -2.39 -2.05 10.34
C PRO A 71 -3.68 -2.84 10.59
N ILE A 72 -3.80 -4.02 9.98
CA ILE A 72 -4.95 -4.94 10.12
C ILE A 72 -4.45 -6.38 10.27
N ASN A 73 -5.22 -7.20 11.00
CA ASN A 73 -5.01 -8.64 11.12
C ASN A 73 -4.96 -9.33 9.73
N SER A 74 -3.87 -10.01 9.40
CA SER A 74 -3.67 -10.70 8.10
C SER A 74 -4.70 -11.81 7.82
N HIS A 75 -5.34 -12.38 8.86
CA HIS A 75 -6.30 -13.46 8.68
C HIS A 75 -7.67 -12.96 8.23
N LYS A 76 -8.01 -13.18 6.96
CA LYS A 76 -9.32 -12.91 6.35
C LYS A 76 -10.50 -13.38 7.21
N GLN A 77 -10.40 -14.57 7.81
CA GLN A 77 -11.46 -15.12 8.68
C GLN A 77 -11.65 -14.37 10.00
N LYS A 78 -10.56 -13.90 10.63
CA LYS A 78 -10.64 -13.12 11.88
C LYS A 78 -11.21 -11.73 11.60
N ARG A 79 -10.86 -11.12 10.47
CA ARG A 79 -11.43 -9.85 10.00
C ARG A 79 -12.93 -9.93 9.77
N VAL A 80 -13.42 -10.97 9.10
CA VAL A 80 -14.86 -11.17 8.88
C VAL A 80 -15.62 -11.32 10.20
N LYS A 81 -15.02 -11.99 11.20
CA LYS A 81 -15.61 -12.11 12.55
C LYS A 81 -15.64 -10.76 13.29
N GLU A 82 -14.57 -9.98 13.21
CA GLU A 82 -14.50 -8.65 13.82
C GLU A 82 -15.50 -7.68 13.18
N ALA A 83 -15.57 -7.64 11.84
CA ALA A 83 -16.54 -6.83 11.11
C ALA A 83 -17.98 -7.21 11.46
N LYS A 84 -18.31 -8.52 11.49
CA LYS A 84 -19.64 -9.00 11.95
C LYS A 84 -19.94 -8.55 13.38
N LYS A 85 -18.96 -8.58 14.29
CA LYS A 85 -19.13 -8.17 15.69
C LYS A 85 -19.34 -6.65 15.81
N MET A 86 -18.70 -5.84 14.97
CA MET A 86 -18.90 -4.39 14.93
C MET A 86 -20.27 -4.03 14.31
N MET A 87 -20.69 -4.75 13.28
CA MET A 87 -22.01 -4.63 12.65
C MET A 87 -23.14 -4.97 13.63
N GLN A 88 -22.98 -6.05 14.40
CA GLN A 88 -23.92 -6.42 15.48
C GLN A 88 -24.02 -5.38 16.60
N ARG A 89 -22.99 -4.55 16.78
CA ARG A 89 -22.96 -3.47 17.77
C ARG A 89 -23.51 -2.15 17.22
N GLY A 90 -23.96 -2.11 15.97
CA GLY A 90 -24.49 -0.89 15.34
C GLY A 90 -23.45 0.22 15.11
N LEU A 91 -22.16 -0.10 15.19
CA LEU A 91 -21.05 0.86 15.04
C LEU A 91 -20.52 0.95 13.60
N MET A 92 -21.06 0.15 12.68
CA MET A 92 -20.61 0.06 11.30
C MET A 92 -21.77 0.38 10.35
N ASP A 93 -21.58 1.39 9.51
CA ASP A 93 -22.57 1.91 8.58
C ASP A 93 -22.52 1.08 7.28
N PRO A 94 -23.58 0.33 6.89
CA PRO A 94 -23.55 -0.62 5.77
C PRO A 94 -23.28 0.01 4.40
N GLU A 95 -23.51 1.32 4.25
CA GLU A 95 -23.35 2.04 2.97
C GLU A 95 -21.97 2.70 2.81
N LYS A 96 -21.16 2.80 3.88
CA LYS A 96 -19.80 3.37 3.83
C LYS A 96 -18.76 2.27 3.98
N ASP A 97 -18.55 1.52 2.90
CA ASP A 97 -17.40 0.64 2.84
C ASP A 97 -16.11 1.47 2.83
N ASP A 98 -15.28 1.25 3.84
CA ASP A 98 -13.93 1.83 3.92
C ASP A 98 -13.10 1.33 2.70
N PRO A 99 -12.55 2.23 1.87
CA PRO A 99 -11.73 1.87 0.71
C PRO A 99 -10.60 0.89 1.05
N PHE A 100 -10.02 1.00 2.24
CA PHE A 100 -8.98 0.10 2.71
C PHE A 100 -9.52 -1.31 2.94
N VAL A 101 -10.70 -1.44 3.55
CA VAL A 101 -11.35 -2.74 3.77
C VAL A 101 -11.71 -3.41 2.45
N LEU A 102 -12.22 -2.64 1.48
CA LEU A 102 -12.51 -3.12 0.14
C LEU A 102 -11.24 -3.61 -0.57
N PHE A 103 -10.15 -2.83 -0.49
CA PHE A 103 -8.86 -3.18 -1.07
C PHE A 103 -8.34 -4.53 -0.56
N VAL A 104 -8.27 -4.72 0.77
CA VAL A 104 -7.77 -5.96 1.36
C VAL A 104 -8.71 -7.15 1.12
N THR A 105 -10.00 -6.91 0.86
CA THR A 105 -10.97 -7.99 0.62
C THR A 105 -10.97 -8.47 -0.84
N THR A 106 -10.81 -7.54 -1.78
CA THR A 106 -10.93 -7.78 -3.22
C THR A 106 -9.59 -8.09 -3.89
N THR A 107 -8.49 -7.63 -3.31
CA THR A 107 -7.15 -7.82 -3.86
C THR A 107 -6.49 -9.05 -3.26
N GLU A 108 -5.73 -9.77 -4.07
CA GLU A 108 -4.85 -10.82 -3.57
C GLU A 108 -3.62 -10.18 -2.93
N ILE A 109 -3.50 -10.30 -1.61
CA ILE A 109 -2.40 -9.73 -0.82
C ILE A 109 -1.61 -10.85 -0.17
N HIS A 110 -0.33 -10.92 -0.53
CA HIS A 110 0.66 -11.81 0.05
C HIS A 110 1.41 -11.06 1.15
N TYR A 111 1.22 -11.50 2.40
CA TYR A 111 1.89 -10.90 3.55
C TYR A 111 3.20 -11.62 3.84
N CYS A 112 4.30 -10.87 3.92
CA CYS A 112 5.63 -11.42 4.17
C CYS A 112 6.32 -10.65 5.29
N TYR A 113 6.88 -11.36 6.26
CA TYR A 113 7.80 -10.75 7.22
C TYR A 113 9.15 -10.50 6.55
N TYR A 114 9.84 -9.42 6.90
CA TYR A 114 11.18 -9.14 6.37
C TYR A 114 12.17 -10.29 6.61
N SER A 115 12.05 -10.99 7.76
CA SER A 115 12.86 -12.16 8.09
C SER A 115 12.59 -13.38 7.19
N GLU A 116 11.49 -13.38 6.43
CA GLU A 116 11.07 -14.47 5.55
C GLU A 116 11.10 -14.07 4.06
N SER A 117 11.81 -13.01 3.73
CA SER A 117 11.93 -12.45 2.38
C SER A 117 12.53 -13.41 1.35
N GLU A 118 13.22 -14.47 1.78
CA GLU A 118 13.68 -15.50 0.85
C GLU A 118 12.52 -16.28 0.22
N LYS A 119 11.37 -16.40 0.91
CA LYS A 119 10.20 -17.17 0.44
C LYS A 119 9.48 -16.52 -0.74
N ILE A 120 9.69 -15.22 -0.95
CA ILE A 120 9.06 -14.49 -2.07
C ILE A 120 9.87 -14.59 -3.36
N SER A 121 11.09 -15.14 -3.30
CA SER A 121 11.91 -15.38 -4.49
C SER A 121 11.21 -16.33 -5.45
N GLY A 122 11.29 -16.04 -6.75
CA GLY A 122 10.62 -16.80 -7.81
C GLY A 122 9.12 -16.51 -7.98
N ASN A 123 8.52 -15.70 -7.11
CA ASN A 123 7.17 -15.18 -7.30
C ASN A 123 7.21 -13.80 -7.97
N THR A 124 6.13 -13.44 -8.65
CA THR A 124 6.00 -12.14 -9.31
C THR A 124 4.72 -11.44 -8.87
N TYR A 125 4.83 -10.17 -8.51
CA TYR A 125 3.75 -9.33 -8.02
C TYR A 125 3.60 -8.07 -8.87
N GLY A 126 2.37 -7.56 -8.97
CA GLY A 126 2.09 -6.30 -9.65
C GLY A 126 2.41 -5.07 -8.80
N MET A 127 2.41 -5.23 -7.48
CA MET A 127 2.73 -4.15 -6.54
C MET A 127 3.44 -4.70 -5.31
N CYS A 128 4.47 -4.01 -4.82
CA CYS A 128 5.15 -4.31 -3.56
C CYS A 128 5.02 -3.11 -2.61
N VAL A 129 4.71 -3.38 -1.35
CA VAL A 129 4.61 -2.39 -0.27
C VAL A 129 5.59 -2.75 0.83
N LEU A 130 6.52 -1.84 1.12
CA LEU A 130 7.46 -1.92 2.24
C LEU A 130 7.00 -0.96 3.33
N GLN A 131 6.44 -1.50 4.42
CA GLN A 131 5.76 -0.69 5.43
C GLN A 131 6.73 0.07 6.37
N ASP A 132 7.87 -0.52 6.69
CA ASP A 132 8.82 0.01 7.68
C ASP A 132 10.18 0.27 7.00
N PHE A 133 10.50 1.53 6.66
CA PHE A 133 11.79 1.91 6.06
C PHE A 133 12.94 2.07 7.06
N GLU A 134 12.72 1.86 8.36
CA GLU A 134 13.79 1.96 9.38
C GLU A 134 14.77 0.77 9.36
N ALA A 135 14.39 -0.35 8.75
CA ALA A 135 15.15 -1.60 8.79
C ALA A 135 15.41 -2.35 7.46
N PRO A 136 15.25 -1.76 6.24
CA PRO A 136 15.48 -2.53 5.03
C PRO A 136 16.99 -2.68 4.79
N THR A 137 17.46 -3.92 4.81
CA THR A 137 18.80 -4.25 4.29
C THR A 137 18.82 -4.10 2.77
N PRO A 138 19.98 -3.79 2.16
CA PRO A 138 20.09 -3.74 0.70
C PRO A 138 19.66 -5.04 0.02
N SER A 139 19.89 -6.18 0.68
CA SER A 139 19.45 -7.51 0.20
C SER A 139 17.92 -7.62 0.11
N LEU A 140 17.20 -7.16 1.15
CA LEU A 140 15.74 -7.18 1.17
C LEU A 140 15.17 -6.27 0.06
N LEU A 141 15.75 -5.09 -0.13
CA LEU A 141 15.33 -4.18 -1.20
C LEU A 141 15.54 -4.81 -2.58
N ALA A 142 16.70 -5.42 -2.81
CA ALA A 142 16.98 -6.09 -4.08
C ALA A 142 15.97 -7.21 -4.36
N GLN A 143 15.74 -8.10 -3.39
CA GLN A 143 14.80 -9.21 -3.53
C GLN A 143 13.36 -8.74 -3.76
N THR A 144 12.88 -7.78 -2.96
CA THR A 144 11.50 -7.28 -3.07
C THR A 144 11.27 -6.54 -4.39
N ILE A 145 12.23 -5.71 -4.84
CA ILE A 145 12.15 -4.98 -6.12
C ILE A 145 12.24 -5.95 -7.31
N GLU A 146 13.02 -7.02 -7.21
CA GLU A 146 13.13 -8.06 -8.23
C GLU A 146 11.80 -8.77 -8.49
N THR A 147 11.03 -9.07 -7.44
CA THR A 147 9.73 -9.74 -7.56
C THR A 147 8.63 -8.88 -8.20
N VAL A 148 8.85 -7.59 -8.46
CA VAL A 148 7.85 -6.73 -9.10
C VAL A 148 7.97 -6.80 -10.62
N GLU A 149 6.85 -7.05 -11.31
CA GLU A 149 6.85 -7.10 -12.77
C GLU A 149 7.07 -5.73 -13.42
N GLY A 150 7.45 -5.75 -14.71
CA GLY A 150 7.53 -4.54 -15.52
C GLY A 150 6.17 -3.85 -15.67
N GLY A 151 6.09 -2.57 -15.28
CA GLY A 151 4.84 -1.83 -15.17
C GLY A 151 4.20 -1.89 -13.77
N GLY A 152 4.78 -2.65 -12.85
CA GLY A 152 4.37 -2.70 -11.45
C GLY A 152 4.91 -1.54 -10.60
N LEU A 153 4.44 -1.49 -9.36
CA LEU A 153 4.77 -0.42 -8.41
C LEU A 153 5.52 -0.95 -7.19
N VAL A 154 6.58 -0.24 -6.79
CA VAL A 154 7.24 -0.42 -5.50
C VAL A 154 6.90 0.79 -4.62
N VAL A 155 6.31 0.56 -3.45
CA VAL A 155 5.90 1.63 -2.52
C VAL A 155 6.60 1.45 -1.19
N LEU A 156 7.30 2.49 -0.75
CA LEU A 156 7.95 2.55 0.54
C LEU A 156 7.19 3.52 1.45
N LEU A 157 6.82 3.06 2.63
CA LEU A 157 6.14 3.88 3.64
C LEU A 157 7.16 4.37 4.68
N LEU A 158 7.15 5.68 4.94
CA LEU A 158 7.94 6.34 5.97
C LEU A 158 6.99 6.96 7.00
N SER A 159 7.07 6.51 8.24
CA SER A 159 6.19 6.95 9.33
C SER A 159 6.71 8.19 10.08
N SER A 160 8.04 8.36 10.26
CA SER A 160 8.59 9.41 11.14
C SER A 160 9.37 10.51 10.42
N LEU A 161 9.28 11.73 10.95
CA LEU A 161 10.10 12.88 10.54
C LEU A 161 11.60 12.65 10.80
N SER A 162 11.99 11.80 11.74
CA SER A 162 13.39 11.45 11.97
C SER A 162 14.05 10.81 10.74
N SER A 163 13.32 9.94 10.03
CA SER A 163 13.75 9.39 8.74
C SER A 163 13.82 10.45 7.65
N LEU A 164 13.00 11.50 7.76
CA LEU A 164 12.95 12.62 6.84
C LEU A 164 14.13 13.59 7.05
N SER A 165 14.50 13.88 8.31
CA SER A 165 15.66 14.73 8.64
C SER A 165 16.93 14.21 7.97
N SER A 166 17.18 12.90 8.06
CA SER A 166 18.32 12.25 7.37
C SER A 166 18.25 12.38 5.85
N LEU A 167 17.05 12.39 5.25
CA LEU A 167 16.87 12.60 3.81
C LEU A 167 17.08 14.08 3.42
N TYR A 168 16.65 15.02 4.26
CA TYR A 168 16.86 16.45 4.07
C TYR A 168 18.33 16.84 4.20
N THR A 169 19.10 16.22 5.10
CA THR A 169 20.56 16.45 5.22
C THR A 169 21.35 15.97 3.99
N VAL A 170 20.78 15.09 3.16
CA VAL A 170 21.43 14.58 1.93
C VAL A 170 21.05 15.40 0.69
N THR A 171 19.95 16.15 0.76
CA THR A 171 19.42 16.93 -0.38
C THR A 171 19.74 18.42 -0.30
N MET A 172 20.19 18.90 0.86
CA MET A 172 20.78 20.23 1.09
C MET A 172 22.27 20.11 1.33
#